data_AF-A0A0U5B7R7-F1
#
_entry.id   AF-A0A0U5B7R7-F1
#
_cell.length_a   1.000
_cell.length_b   1.000
_cell.length_c   1.000
_cell.angle_alpha   90.00
_cell.angle_beta   90.00
_cell.angle_gamma   90.00
#
_symmetry.space_group_name_H-M   'P 1'
#
loop_
_entity.id
_entity.type
_entity.pdbx_description
1 polymer ?
#
loop_
_entity_poly.entity_id
_entity_poly.type
_entity_poly.pdbx_seq_one_letter_code
_entity_poly.pdbx_strand_id
1 'polypeptide(L)'
;MNIHEYQGKEILKQYGVVVPNGQVAFTVEEAVEAAKTLTSSVYVVKAQIHAGGRGKAGGVKIAKNLDEVQTYAKEILGKVLVTHQTGPEGKEVKRLLIEEGCDIQKEYYVGVVVDRNTNRVVLMASEEGGTEIEEVAEKTPEKIFKEVVDPAVGLQVFQARKLALAINIPKNLVNKAVKFMMALYQAFVDKDCSIAEINPLVVTGDGNVMALDAKLNFDSNALYRHPDVQELRDLDEEDAKEIEASKYDLNYIALDGNIGCMVNGAGLAMATMDIIKHYGGDPANFLDVGGGATTEKVTAAFKLILSDENVKGIFVNIFGGIMRCDVIAEGVVEAAKQVSLDRPLVVRLEGTNVELGKKILNESGLAIEAAESMADGAEKIVKLVQ
;
A
#
# COMPACT_ATOMS: atom_id res chain seq x y z
N MET A 1 4.53 3.88 -2.61
CA MET A 1 4.96 2.58 -3.17
C MET A 1 5.59 1.74 -2.06
N ASN A 2 5.28 0.45 -1.99
CA ASN A 2 5.85 -0.49 -1.01
C ASN A 2 6.94 -1.32 -1.68
N ILE A 3 7.86 -1.86 -0.88
CA ILE A 3 8.88 -2.83 -1.31
C ILE A 3 8.93 -4.02 -0.34
N HIS A 4 9.55 -5.11 -0.76
CA HIS A 4 9.79 -6.29 0.06
C HIS A 4 10.82 -6.03 1.17
N GLU A 5 10.77 -6.83 2.24
CA GLU A 5 11.71 -6.77 3.37
C GLU A 5 13.17 -6.87 2.91
N TYR A 6 13.48 -7.81 2.01
CA TYR A 6 14.86 -7.96 1.51
C TYR A 6 15.36 -6.70 0.80
N GLN A 7 14.52 -6.03 0.02
CA GLN A 7 14.85 -4.77 -0.66
C GLN A 7 15.04 -3.65 0.35
N GLY A 8 14.16 -3.56 1.35
CA GLY A 8 14.27 -2.59 2.44
C GLY A 8 15.59 -2.77 3.21
N LYS A 9 15.97 -4.01 3.51
CA LYS A 9 17.25 -4.32 4.14
C LYS A 9 18.45 -3.93 3.29
N GLU A 10 18.43 -4.18 1.98
CA GLU A 10 19.50 -3.75 1.09
C GLU A 10 19.65 -2.23 1.03
N ILE A 11 18.55 -1.47 1.04
CA ILE A 11 18.60 -0.01 1.17
C ILE A 11 19.22 0.38 2.51
N LEU A 12 18.72 -0.16 3.61
CA LEU A 12 19.19 0.18 4.95
C LEU A 12 20.68 -0.14 5.17
N LYS A 13 21.19 -1.24 4.59
CA LYS A 13 22.63 -1.57 4.59
C LYS A 13 23.49 -0.45 4.01
N GLN A 14 23.04 0.22 2.95
CA GLN A 14 23.76 1.33 2.31
C GLN A 14 23.93 2.54 3.25
N TYR A 15 23.02 2.71 4.22
CA TYR A 15 23.09 3.74 5.25
C TYR A 15 23.83 3.28 6.51
N GLY A 16 24.39 2.07 6.52
CA GLY A 16 25.12 1.51 7.65
C GLY A 16 24.22 0.94 8.76
N VAL A 17 22.95 0.66 8.46
CA VAL A 17 22.06 -0.07 9.36
C VAL A 17 22.47 -1.54 9.34
N VAL A 18 22.65 -2.12 10.54
CA VAL A 18 22.97 -3.54 10.68
C VAL A 18 21.70 -4.35 10.50
N VAL A 19 21.76 -5.35 9.62
CA VAL A 19 20.70 -6.34 9.35
C VAL A 19 21.35 -7.72 9.25
N PRO A 20 20.59 -8.82 9.42
CA PRO A 20 21.10 -10.18 9.18
C PRO A 20 21.64 -10.35 7.75
N ASN A 21 22.62 -11.23 7.57
CA ASN A 21 22.96 -11.67 6.22
C ASN A 21 21.83 -12.57 5.70
N GLY A 22 21.49 -12.40 4.43
CA GLY A 22 20.45 -13.18 3.78
C GLY A 22 20.45 -12.97 2.29
N GLN A 23 19.73 -13.86 1.61
CA GLN A 23 19.55 -13.83 0.16
C GLN A 23 18.11 -14.17 -0.20
N VAL A 24 17.63 -13.53 -1.26
CA VAL A 24 16.31 -13.84 -1.85
C VAL A 24 16.41 -15.12 -2.68
N ALA A 25 15.33 -15.89 -2.68
CA ALA A 25 15.18 -17.11 -3.47
C ALA A 25 13.80 -17.15 -4.14
N PHE A 26 13.78 -17.50 -5.41
CA PHE A 26 12.58 -17.65 -6.25
C PHE A 26 12.21 -19.12 -6.48
N THR A 27 13.10 -20.04 -6.08
CA THR A 27 12.87 -21.49 -6.12
C THR A 27 13.28 -22.13 -4.80
N VAL A 28 12.81 -23.36 -4.56
CA VAL A 28 13.21 -24.13 -3.38
C VAL A 28 14.70 -24.46 -3.43
N GLU A 29 15.23 -24.74 -4.63
CA GLU A 29 16.64 -25.01 -4.87
C GLU A 29 17.49 -23.77 -4.53
N GLU A 30 17.09 -22.59 -5.02
CA GLU A 30 17.75 -21.32 -4.65
C GLU A 30 17.70 -21.07 -3.15
N ALA A 31 16.61 -21.42 -2.45
CA ALA A 31 16.51 -21.24 -1.01
C ALA A 31 17.56 -22.09 -0.26
N VAL A 32 17.79 -23.32 -0.71
CA VAL A 32 18.81 -24.21 -0.15
C VAL A 32 20.22 -23.72 -0.49
N GLU A 33 20.46 -23.25 -1.71
CA GLU A 33 21.76 -22.66 -2.11
C GLU A 33 22.05 -21.39 -1.31
N ALA A 34 21.07 -20.50 -1.15
CA ALA A 34 21.18 -19.32 -0.30
C ALA A 34 21.62 -19.69 1.12
N ALA A 35 20.95 -20.66 1.74
CA ALA A 35 21.32 -21.14 3.09
C ALA A 35 22.76 -21.66 3.16
N LYS A 36 23.25 -22.38 2.15
CA LYS A 36 24.65 -22.87 2.12
C LYS A 36 25.70 -21.76 2.14
N THR A 37 25.38 -20.58 1.62
CA THR A 37 26.30 -19.44 1.60
C THR A 37 26.37 -18.69 2.94
N LEU A 38 25.40 -18.91 3.82
CA LEU A 38 25.32 -18.24 5.12
C LEU A 38 26.17 -19.00 6.15
N THR A 39 26.89 -18.27 6.99
CA THR A 39 27.77 -18.89 8.01
C THR A 39 26.99 -18.99 9.32
N SER A 40 25.90 -19.77 9.31
CA SER A 40 25.02 -19.93 10.47
C SER A 40 24.57 -21.38 10.66
N SER A 41 24.27 -21.74 11.91
CA SER A 41 23.64 -23.02 12.26
C SER A 41 22.11 -22.95 12.32
N VAL A 42 21.56 -21.74 12.29
CA VAL A 42 20.12 -21.46 12.30
C VAL A 42 19.79 -20.53 11.15
N TYR A 43 18.74 -20.85 10.42
CA TYR A 43 18.26 -20.11 9.27
C TYR A 43 16.83 -19.65 9.52
N VAL A 44 16.42 -18.57 8.89
CA VAL A 44 15.04 -18.11 8.89
C VAL A 44 14.54 -18.08 7.46
N VAL A 45 13.44 -18.79 7.19
CA VAL A 45 12.74 -18.79 5.90
C VAL A 45 11.55 -17.85 6.03
N LYS A 46 11.56 -16.75 5.27
CA LYS A 46 10.54 -15.70 5.33
C LYS A 46 9.83 -15.52 4.00
N ALA A 47 8.52 -15.61 4.00
CA ALA A 47 7.68 -15.17 2.89
C ALA A 47 7.91 -13.68 2.62
N GLN A 48 8.09 -13.33 1.35
CA GLN A 48 8.20 -11.95 0.90
C GLN A 48 6.90 -11.55 0.22
N ILE A 49 6.09 -10.80 0.97
CA ILE A 49 4.87 -10.11 0.52
C ILE A 49 4.89 -8.72 1.17
N HIS A 50 4.16 -7.74 0.62
CA HIS A 50 4.15 -6.37 1.13
C HIS A 50 3.38 -6.19 2.46
N ALA A 51 2.62 -7.20 2.87
CA ALA A 51 1.84 -7.18 4.09
C ALA A 51 2.60 -7.67 5.34
N GLY A 52 2.25 -7.08 6.49
CA GLY A 52 2.75 -7.46 7.81
C GLY A 52 2.06 -8.72 8.38
N GLY A 53 2.36 -9.07 9.63
CA GLY A 53 1.74 -10.21 10.31
C GLY A 53 2.14 -11.60 9.80
N ARG A 54 3.15 -11.68 8.93
CA ARG A 54 3.62 -12.92 8.26
C ARG A 54 3.97 -14.03 9.24
N GLY A 55 4.60 -13.70 10.38
CA GLY A 55 4.96 -14.67 11.40
C GLY A 55 3.76 -15.40 12.01
N LYS A 56 2.70 -14.65 12.37
CA LYS A 56 1.45 -15.21 12.89
C LYS A 56 0.72 -16.07 11.85
N ALA A 57 0.87 -15.73 10.57
CA ALA A 57 0.30 -16.47 9.44
C ALA A 57 1.13 -17.71 9.01
N GLY A 58 2.25 -18.00 9.68
CA GLY A 58 3.13 -19.12 9.34
C GLY A 58 4.08 -18.88 8.17
N GLY A 59 4.17 -17.63 7.68
CA GLY A 59 5.10 -17.21 6.63
C GLY A 59 6.53 -16.97 7.11
N VAL A 60 6.83 -17.16 8.40
CA VAL A 60 8.19 -17.08 8.96
C VAL A 60 8.48 -18.37 9.72
N LYS A 61 9.54 -19.09 9.33
CA LYS A 61 9.94 -20.37 9.92
C LYS A 61 11.42 -20.37 10.28
N ILE A 62 11.75 -20.91 11.44
CA ILE A 62 13.13 -21.08 11.90
C ILE A 62 13.57 -22.51 11.55
N ALA A 63 14.61 -22.64 10.74
CA ALA A 63 15.22 -23.90 10.34
C ALA A 63 16.58 -24.09 11.00
N LYS A 64 16.89 -25.32 11.43
CA LYS A 64 18.13 -25.70 12.12
C LYS A 64 19.13 -26.43 11.23
N ASN A 65 18.77 -26.68 9.98
CA ASN A 65 19.58 -27.36 8.98
C ASN A 65 19.00 -27.11 7.57
N LEU A 66 19.74 -27.53 6.54
CA LEU A 66 19.36 -27.32 5.14
C LEU A 66 18.10 -28.10 4.72
N ASP A 67 17.85 -29.28 5.32
CA ASP A 67 16.66 -30.09 5.03
C ASP A 67 15.39 -29.40 5.52
N GLU A 68 15.44 -28.76 6.69
CA GLU A 68 14.36 -27.91 7.21
C GLU A 68 14.15 -26.67 6.34
N VAL A 69 15.22 -26.02 5.84
CA VAL A 69 15.10 -24.91 4.87
C VAL A 69 14.35 -25.37 3.64
N GLN A 70 14.73 -26.51 3.05
CA GLN A 70 14.06 -27.07 1.88
C GLN A 70 12.58 -27.37 2.16
N THR A 71 12.28 -27.95 3.33
CA THR A 71 10.92 -28.30 3.75
C THR A 71 10.05 -27.06 3.88
N TYR A 72 10.49 -26.05 4.63
CA TYR A 72 9.74 -24.83 4.82
C TYR A 72 9.62 -24.01 3.54
N ALA A 73 10.63 -24.01 2.68
CA ALA A 73 10.54 -23.38 1.37
C ALA A 73 9.42 -23.99 0.50
N LYS A 74 9.28 -25.33 0.50
CA LYS A 74 8.18 -26.03 -0.20
C LYS A 74 6.80 -25.75 0.40
N GLU A 75 6.73 -25.55 1.72
CA GLU A 75 5.49 -25.24 2.41
C GLU A 75 5.00 -23.81 2.13
N ILE A 76 5.90 -22.87 1.89
CA ILE A 76 5.57 -21.45 1.77
C ILE A 76 5.51 -20.99 0.31
N LEU A 77 6.50 -21.33 -0.52
CA LEU A 77 6.62 -20.83 -1.89
C LEU A 77 5.45 -21.32 -2.76
N GLY A 78 4.83 -20.40 -3.50
CA GLY A 78 3.66 -20.66 -4.34
C GLY A 78 2.36 -20.90 -3.56
N LYS A 79 2.34 -20.66 -2.25
CA LYS A 79 1.12 -20.70 -1.43
C LYS A 79 0.57 -19.30 -1.22
N VAL A 80 -0.74 -19.21 -1.02
CA VAL A 80 -1.41 -17.98 -0.62
C VAL A 80 -1.22 -17.79 0.89
N LEU A 81 -0.60 -16.69 1.27
CA LEU A 81 -0.43 -16.27 2.66
C LEU A 81 -1.52 -15.26 3.03
N VAL A 82 -2.43 -15.69 3.89
CA VAL A 82 -3.48 -14.85 4.46
C VAL A 82 -2.98 -14.26 5.78
N THR A 83 -2.99 -12.93 5.85
CA THR A 83 -2.63 -12.17 7.04
C THR A 83 -3.79 -11.26 7.41
N HIS A 84 -3.78 -10.67 8.59
CA HIS A 84 -4.78 -9.68 8.96
C HIS A 84 -4.74 -8.41 8.09
N GLN A 85 -3.65 -8.18 7.32
CA GLN A 85 -3.49 -7.03 6.43
C GLN A 85 -3.79 -7.34 4.95
N THR A 86 -3.91 -8.61 4.55
CA THR A 86 -4.16 -9.02 3.15
C THR A 86 -5.59 -9.42 2.87
N GLY A 87 -6.51 -9.28 3.83
CA GLY A 87 -7.88 -9.75 3.66
C GLY A 87 -8.00 -11.28 3.49
N PRO A 88 -9.22 -11.80 3.23
CA PRO A 88 -9.44 -13.23 2.99
C PRO A 88 -8.76 -13.78 1.72
N GLU A 89 -8.49 -12.92 0.74
CA GLU A 89 -7.85 -13.26 -0.54
C GLU A 89 -6.37 -13.62 -0.38
N GLY A 90 -5.69 -13.03 0.60
CA GLY A 90 -4.26 -13.27 0.83
C GLY A 90 -3.36 -12.78 -0.31
N LYS A 91 -2.08 -13.17 -0.25
CA LYS A 91 -1.12 -12.94 -1.33
C LYS A 91 -0.30 -14.19 -1.62
N GLU A 92 -0.13 -14.52 -2.90
CA GLU A 92 0.71 -15.65 -3.31
C GLU A 92 2.18 -15.32 -3.03
N VAL A 93 2.86 -16.19 -2.30
CA VAL A 93 4.27 -16.01 -1.99
C VAL A 93 5.11 -16.46 -3.19
N LYS A 94 5.60 -15.50 -3.98
CA LYS A 94 6.41 -15.77 -5.18
C LYS A 94 7.92 -15.80 -4.92
N ARG A 95 8.35 -15.37 -3.74
CA ARG A 95 9.77 -15.33 -3.36
C ARG A 95 9.93 -15.44 -1.84
N LEU A 96 11.09 -15.94 -1.43
CA LEU A 96 11.48 -16.14 -0.05
C LEU A 96 12.74 -15.34 0.26
N LEU A 97 12.89 -14.94 1.52
CA LEU A 97 14.14 -14.43 2.07
C LEU A 97 14.69 -15.49 3.03
N ILE A 98 15.91 -15.93 2.76
CA ILE A 98 16.65 -16.88 3.58
C ILE A 98 17.74 -16.13 4.32
N GLU A 99 17.66 -16.10 5.64
CA GLU A 99 18.52 -15.28 6.50
C GLU A 99 19.18 -16.08 7.61
N GLU A 100 20.29 -15.55 8.13
CA GLU A 100 20.91 -16.03 9.36
C GLU A 100 19.97 -15.81 10.54
N GLY A 101 19.80 -16.84 11.37
CA GLY A 101 19.22 -16.69 12.70
C GLY A 101 20.11 -15.82 13.59
N CYS A 102 19.50 -15.09 14.51
CA CYS A 102 20.23 -14.32 15.51
C CYS A 102 19.79 -14.71 16.93
N ASP A 103 20.72 -14.63 17.89
CA ASP A 103 20.44 -14.85 19.30
C ASP A 103 19.79 -13.60 19.90
N ILE A 104 18.47 -13.54 19.86
CA ILE A 104 17.67 -12.38 20.29
C ILE A 104 17.59 -12.35 21.82
N GLN A 105 18.17 -11.32 22.43
CA GLN A 105 18.07 -11.07 23.87
C GLN A 105 16.87 -10.19 24.22
N LYS A 106 16.54 -9.25 23.34
CA LYS A 106 15.40 -8.34 23.52
C LYS A 106 14.97 -7.76 22.16
N GLU A 107 13.67 -7.61 22.00
CA GLU A 107 13.03 -6.99 20.85
C GLU A 107 12.48 -5.61 21.22
N TYR A 108 12.59 -4.67 20.30
CA TYR A 108 12.10 -3.29 20.40
C TYR A 108 11.39 -2.91 19.10
N TYR A 109 10.63 -1.84 19.14
CA TYR A 109 10.05 -1.20 17.97
C TYR A 109 10.76 0.13 17.69
N VAL A 110 11.06 0.41 16.42
CA VAL A 110 11.45 1.76 15.96
C VAL A 110 10.75 2.08 14.64
N GLY A 111 10.10 3.23 14.55
CA GLY A 111 9.41 3.69 13.34
C GLY A 111 9.67 5.16 13.04
N VAL A 112 9.70 5.53 11.76
CA VAL A 112 9.80 6.90 11.27
C VAL A 112 8.63 7.16 10.33
N VAL A 113 7.88 8.22 10.58
CA VAL A 113 6.70 8.61 9.79
C VAL A 113 6.62 10.12 9.62
N VAL A 114 5.89 10.59 8.61
CA VAL A 114 5.43 11.99 8.54
C VAL A 114 4.15 12.11 9.36
N ASP A 115 4.23 12.79 10.51
CA ASP A 115 3.07 13.07 11.35
C ASP A 115 2.35 14.33 10.85
N ARG A 116 1.11 14.12 10.39
CA ARG A 116 0.25 15.19 9.85
C ARG A 116 -0.25 16.16 10.92
N ASN A 117 -0.26 15.79 12.19
CA ASN A 117 -0.69 16.69 13.26
C ASN A 117 0.39 17.73 13.57
N THR A 118 1.64 17.31 13.57
CA THR A 118 2.79 18.20 13.81
C THR A 118 3.36 18.78 12.53
N ASN A 119 3.00 18.23 11.36
CA ASN A 119 3.59 18.54 10.06
C ASN A 119 5.11 18.32 10.06
N ARG A 120 5.57 17.25 10.70
CA ARG A 120 6.99 16.94 10.91
C ARG A 120 7.26 15.45 10.75
N VAL A 121 8.50 15.12 10.46
CA VAL A 121 8.98 13.74 10.60
C VAL A 121 9.07 13.43 12.10
N VAL A 122 8.54 12.28 12.50
CA VAL A 122 8.54 11.81 13.89
C VAL A 122 9.21 10.45 13.95
N LEU A 123 10.22 10.34 14.80
CA LEU A 123 10.84 9.08 15.19
C LEU A 123 10.10 8.56 16.43
N MET A 124 9.61 7.32 16.35
CA MET A 124 8.89 6.64 17.41
C MET A 124 9.66 5.40 17.85
N ALA A 125 9.60 5.07 19.13
CA ALA A 125 10.18 3.85 19.64
C ALA A 125 9.38 3.29 20.82
N SER A 126 9.40 1.97 20.98
CA SER A 126 8.78 1.26 22.10
C SER A 126 9.64 0.08 22.54
N GLU A 127 9.55 -0.27 23.83
CA GLU A 127 10.12 -1.52 24.36
C GLU A 127 9.29 -2.75 23.96
N GLU A 128 8.06 -2.56 23.50
CA GLU A 128 7.16 -3.61 23.02
C GLU A 128 7.45 -3.92 21.54
N GLY A 129 8.62 -4.50 21.25
CA GLY A 129 8.94 -5.03 19.92
C GLY A 129 8.29 -6.39 19.64
N GLY A 130 8.23 -6.78 18.38
CA GLY A 130 7.71 -8.10 17.95
C GLY A 130 6.18 -8.21 17.97
N THR A 131 5.48 -7.12 18.28
CA THR A 131 4.02 -6.99 18.24
C THR A 131 3.60 -5.84 17.33
N GLU A 132 2.34 -5.83 16.87
CA GLU A 132 1.78 -4.73 16.07
C GLU A 132 1.77 -3.45 16.93
N ILE A 133 2.30 -2.35 16.38
CA ILE A 133 2.47 -1.10 17.14
C ILE A 133 1.13 -0.41 17.39
N GLU A 134 0.14 -0.65 16.53
CA GLU A 134 -1.23 -0.16 16.66
C GLU A 134 -1.89 -0.73 17.92
N GLU A 135 -1.66 -2.01 18.22
CA GLU A 135 -2.17 -2.64 19.44
C GLU A 135 -1.55 -2.02 20.70
N VAL A 136 -0.24 -1.71 20.66
CA VAL A 136 0.45 -0.99 21.73
C VAL A 136 -0.10 0.42 21.88
N ALA A 137 -0.37 1.12 20.76
CA ALA A 137 -0.91 2.47 20.76
C ALA A 137 -2.33 2.54 21.35
N GLU A 138 -3.15 1.52 21.12
CA GLU A 138 -4.50 1.42 21.68
C GLU A 138 -4.49 1.04 23.17
N LYS A 139 -3.71 0.02 23.54
CA LYS A 139 -3.77 -0.59 24.89
C LYS A 139 -2.83 0.03 25.91
N THR A 140 -1.63 0.42 25.48
CA THR A 140 -0.56 0.94 26.34
C THR A 140 0.17 2.11 25.65
N PRO A 141 -0.54 3.20 25.30
CA PRO A 141 0.04 4.34 24.56
C PRO A 141 1.24 4.97 25.25
N GLU A 142 1.33 4.87 26.58
CA GLU A 142 2.45 5.38 27.38
C GLU A 142 3.79 4.69 27.10
N LYS A 143 3.79 3.52 26.44
CA LYS A 143 5.00 2.80 26.04
C LYS A 143 5.58 3.28 24.71
N ILE A 144 4.88 4.14 23.98
CA ILE A 144 5.33 4.70 22.71
C ILE A 144 5.93 6.08 22.94
N PHE A 145 7.25 6.16 22.82
CA PHE A 145 7.99 7.41 22.93
C PHE A 145 8.21 8.02 21.55
N LYS A 146 8.14 9.35 21.45
CA LYS A 146 8.23 10.07 20.18
C LYS A 146 9.21 11.24 20.28
N GLU A 147 9.97 11.46 19.23
CA GLU A 147 10.78 12.66 19.01
C GLU A 147 10.40 13.32 17.69
N VAL A 148 9.99 14.58 17.77
CA VAL A 148 9.64 15.40 16.61
C VAL A 148 10.92 16.00 16.05
N VAL A 149 11.14 15.83 14.76
CA VAL A 149 12.36 16.28 14.09
C VAL A 149 12.14 17.64 13.44
N ASP A 150 13.01 18.60 13.77
CA ASP A 150 13.01 19.90 13.09
C ASP A 150 13.70 19.77 11.72
N PRO A 151 13.05 20.19 10.62
CA PRO A 151 13.58 20.01 9.28
C PRO A 151 14.83 20.84 8.98
N ALA A 152 15.09 21.92 9.72
CA ALA A 152 16.24 22.79 9.49
C ALA A 152 17.55 22.17 10.00
N VAL A 153 17.47 21.31 11.02
CA VAL A 153 18.66 20.67 11.62
C VAL A 153 18.69 19.16 11.45
N GLY A 154 17.55 18.53 11.12
CA GLY A 154 17.41 17.08 11.06
C GLY A 154 17.44 16.42 12.43
N LEU A 155 17.35 15.08 12.47
CA LEU A 155 17.36 14.32 13.72
C LEU A 155 18.68 14.55 14.46
N GLN A 156 18.61 14.96 15.72
CA GLN A 156 19.79 15.19 16.53
C GLN A 156 20.16 13.98 17.38
N VAL A 157 21.47 13.79 17.60
CA VAL A 157 22.02 12.69 18.41
C VAL A 157 21.39 12.62 19.81
N PHE A 158 21.07 13.77 20.42
CA PHE A 158 20.45 13.80 21.75
C PHE A 158 19.01 13.27 21.73
N GLN A 159 18.27 13.45 20.63
CA GLN A 159 16.89 12.96 20.46
C GLN A 159 16.91 11.43 20.36
N ALA A 160 17.75 10.88 19.47
CA ALA A 160 17.95 9.44 19.36
C ALA A 160 18.41 8.83 20.70
N ARG A 161 19.31 9.51 21.43
CA ARG A 161 19.78 9.05 22.75
C ARG A 161 18.66 9.05 23.79
N LYS A 162 17.80 10.07 23.78
CA LYS A 162 16.65 10.17 24.67
C LYS A 162 15.67 9.02 24.43
N LEU A 163 15.36 8.69 23.17
CA LEU A 163 14.51 7.54 22.84
C LEU A 163 15.13 6.20 23.24
N ALA A 164 16.40 5.97 22.91
CA ALA A 164 17.09 4.75 23.29
C ALA A 164 17.08 4.51 24.81
N LEU A 165 17.25 5.57 25.61
CA LEU A 165 17.14 5.48 27.06
C LEU A 165 15.71 5.28 27.54
N ALA A 166 14.72 5.92 26.90
CA ALA A 166 13.31 5.82 27.27
C ALA A 166 12.73 4.41 27.06
N ILE A 167 13.18 3.71 26.02
CA ILE A 167 12.80 2.31 25.76
C ILE A 167 13.72 1.29 26.46
N ASN A 168 14.57 1.73 27.38
CA ASN A 168 15.46 0.87 28.18
C ASN A 168 16.53 0.07 27.39
N ILE A 169 17.06 0.62 26.28
CA ILE A 169 18.24 0.01 25.62
C ILE A 169 19.40 -0.10 26.63
N PRO A 170 20.08 -1.26 26.73
CA PRO A 170 21.21 -1.44 27.63
C PRO A 170 22.27 -0.35 27.44
N LYS A 171 22.80 0.20 28.55
CA LYS A 171 23.66 1.39 28.54
C LYS A 171 24.89 1.26 27.62
N ASN A 172 25.49 0.07 27.55
CA ASN A 172 26.62 -0.24 26.68
C ASN A 172 26.25 -0.27 25.17
N LEU A 173 24.96 -0.41 24.85
CA LEU A 173 24.43 -0.49 23.48
C LEU A 173 23.76 0.81 23.01
N VAL A 174 23.52 1.78 23.91
CA VAL A 174 22.88 3.06 23.56
C VAL A 174 23.57 3.75 22.38
N ASN A 175 24.91 3.78 22.32
CA ASN A 175 25.61 4.41 21.20
C ASN A 175 25.39 3.67 19.86
N LYS A 176 25.19 2.34 19.88
CA LYS A 176 24.83 1.56 18.68
C LYS A 176 23.38 1.86 18.26
N ALA A 177 22.45 1.88 19.20
CA ALA A 177 21.05 2.24 18.93
C ALA A 177 20.89 3.68 18.41
N VAL A 178 21.66 4.64 18.94
CA VAL A 178 21.69 6.02 18.40
C VAL A 178 22.17 6.03 16.96
N LYS A 179 23.30 5.38 16.64
CA LYS A 179 23.78 5.28 15.26
C LYS A 179 22.75 4.65 14.32
N PHE A 180 22.09 3.59 14.78
CA PHE A 180 21.01 2.93 14.06
C PHE A 180 19.85 3.90 13.75
N MET A 181 19.31 4.59 14.76
CA MET A 181 18.18 5.51 14.57
C MET A 181 18.53 6.69 13.66
N MET A 182 19.76 7.20 13.77
CA MET A 182 20.27 8.25 12.89
C MET A 182 20.36 7.78 11.43
N ALA A 183 20.89 6.58 11.20
CA ALA A 183 20.97 5.99 9.86
C ALA A 183 19.59 5.70 9.26
N LEU A 184 18.66 5.18 10.06
CA LEU A 184 17.27 4.95 9.66
C LEU A 184 16.58 6.26 9.25
N TYR A 185 16.74 7.33 10.04
CA TYR A 185 16.22 8.65 9.70
C TYR A 185 16.84 9.20 8.41
N GLN A 186 18.16 9.04 8.23
CA GLN A 186 18.82 9.49 7.02
C GLN A 186 18.27 8.76 5.78
N ALA A 187 18.11 7.44 5.86
CA ALA A 187 17.48 6.64 4.80
C ALA A 187 16.05 7.11 4.50
N PHE A 188 15.28 7.38 5.56
CA PHE A 188 13.90 7.88 5.44
C PHE A 188 13.83 9.18 4.65
N VAL A 189 14.70 10.16 4.96
CA VAL A 189 14.71 11.46 4.28
C VAL A 189 15.27 11.35 2.87
N ASP A 190 16.42 10.68 2.70
CA ASP A 190 17.12 10.65 1.41
C ASP A 190 16.36 9.88 0.34
N LYS A 191 15.53 8.90 0.73
CA LYS A 191 14.72 8.11 -0.20
C LYS A 191 13.26 8.55 -0.29
N ASP A 192 12.89 9.67 0.34
CA ASP A 192 11.50 10.13 0.43
C ASP A 192 10.54 9.04 0.92
N CYS A 193 10.93 8.36 2.00
CA CYS A 193 10.06 7.39 2.64
C CYS A 193 8.83 8.11 3.23
N SER A 194 7.67 7.47 3.10
CA SER A 194 6.46 7.83 3.84
C SER A 194 6.41 7.09 5.19
N ILE A 195 6.95 5.86 5.24
CA ILE A 195 7.09 5.03 6.44
C ILE A 195 8.44 4.32 6.38
N ALA A 196 9.18 4.30 7.50
CA ALA A 196 10.25 3.34 7.73
C ALA A 196 10.06 2.69 9.10
N GLU A 197 9.74 1.41 9.12
CA GLU A 197 9.44 0.66 10.33
C GLU A 197 10.38 -0.52 10.50
N ILE A 198 10.91 -0.66 11.70
CA ILE A 198 11.80 -1.74 12.12
C ILE A 198 11.13 -2.46 13.29
N ASN A 199 10.57 -3.63 13.00
CA ASN A 199 9.82 -4.39 13.99
C ASN A 199 10.01 -5.91 13.83
N PRO A 200 10.94 -6.54 14.57
CA PRO A 200 11.68 -5.95 15.69
C PRO A 200 13.03 -5.34 15.30
N LEU A 201 13.38 -4.26 15.99
CA LEU A 201 14.77 -3.90 16.28
C LEU A 201 15.26 -4.82 17.39
N VAL A 202 16.33 -5.58 17.18
CA VAL A 202 16.79 -6.55 18.19
C VAL A 202 18.13 -6.19 18.79
N VAL A 203 18.27 -6.49 20.08
CA VAL A 203 19.55 -6.62 20.76
C VAL A 203 19.94 -8.08 20.76
N THR A 204 21.14 -8.38 20.26
CA THR A 204 21.65 -9.76 20.13
C THR A 204 22.59 -10.13 21.28
N GLY A 205 22.79 -11.44 21.51
CA GLY A 205 23.67 -11.96 22.57
C GLY A 205 25.14 -11.54 22.46
N ASP A 206 25.62 -11.29 21.24
CA ASP A 206 26.95 -10.75 20.96
C ASP A 206 27.02 -9.20 21.11
N GLY A 207 25.95 -8.58 21.60
CA GLY A 207 25.89 -7.16 21.93
C GLY A 207 25.78 -6.26 20.70
N ASN A 208 25.05 -6.67 19.66
CA ASN A 208 24.70 -5.82 18.52
C ASN A 208 23.27 -5.29 18.62
N VAL A 209 22.98 -4.29 17.78
CA VAL A 209 21.65 -3.70 17.58
C VAL A 209 21.38 -3.79 16.08
N MET A 210 20.34 -4.52 15.68
CA MET A 210 20.07 -4.80 14.27
C MET A 210 18.59 -4.80 13.93
N ALA A 211 18.26 -4.46 12.68
CA ALA A 211 16.92 -4.57 12.13
C ALA A 211 16.66 -6.01 11.71
N LEU A 212 15.89 -6.75 12.51
CA LEU A 212 15.55 -8.14 12.20
C LEU A 212 14.48 -8.23 11.11
N ASP A 213 13.57 -7.27 11.08
CA ASP A 213 12.57 -7.05 10.02
C ASP A 213 12.51 -5.56 9.70
N ALA A 214 12.18 -5.23 8.46
CA ALA A 214 12.11 -3.87 7.96
C ALA A 214 10.98 -3.71 6.94
N LYS A 215 10.17 -2.67 7.12
CA LYS A 215 9.12 -2.24 6.20
C LYS A 215 9.38 -0.80 5.79
N LEU A 216 9.67 -0.58 4.51
CA LEU A 216 9.84 0.75 3.93
C LEU A 216 8.73 1.01 2.91
N ASN A 217 8.05 2.14 3.07
CA ASN A 217 7.13 2.68 2.08
C ASN A 217 7.64 4.04 1.62
N PHE A 218 7.47 4.33 0.34
CA PHE A 218 7.93 5.56 -0.31
C PHE A 218 6.76 6.44 -0.72
N ASP A 219 6.96 7.75 -0.69
CA ASP A 219 6.04 8.69 -1.33
C ASP A 219 6.08 8.49 -2.84
N SER A 220 4.98 8.00 -3.41
CA SER A 220 4.87 7.78 -4.85
C SER A 220 5.06 9.07 -5.66
N ASN A 221 4.78 10.25 -5.08
CA ASN A 221 5.00 11.55 -5.73
C ASN A 221 6.48 11.92 -5.86
N ALA A 222 7.38 11.27 -5.14
CA ALA A 222 8.81 11.51 -5.19
C ALA A 222 9.56 10.53 -6.11
N LEU A 223 8.90 9.50 -6.66
CA LEU A 223 9.57 8.46 -7.44
C LEU A 223 10.25 8.98 -8.71
N TYR A 224 9.78 10.10 -9.28
CA TYR A 224 10.41 10.73 -10.46
C TYR A 224 11.88 11.09 -10.25
N ARG A 225 12.33 11.25 -9.00
CA ARG A 225 13.72 11.53 -8.63
C ARG A 225 14.46 10.35 -7.98
N HIS A 226 13.82 9.18 -7.90
CA HIS A 226 14.38 7.94 -7.33
C HIS A 226 14.20 6.75 -8.31
N PRO A 227 14.90 6.75 -9.46
CA PRO A 227 14.80 5.67 -10.43
C PRO A 227 15.22 4.31 -9.83
N ASP A 228 16.19 4.32 -8.92
CA ASP A 228 16.67 3.15 -8.18
C ASP A 228 15.60 2.55 -7.28
N VAL A 229 14.72 3.37 -6.69
CA VAL A 229 13.58 2.90 -5.90
C VAL A 229 12.48 2.39 -6.84
N GLN A 230 12.19 3.10 -7.93
CA GLN A 230 11.15 2.71 -8.89
C GLN A 230 11.41 1.32 -9.51
N GLU A 231 12.68 0.96 -9.73
CA GLU A 231 13.09 -0.38 -10.20
C GLU A 231 12.73 -1.52 -9.23
N LEU A 232 12.49 -1.21 -7.95
CA LEU A 232 12.13 -2.19 -6.92
C LEU A 232 10.63 -2.54 -6.91
N ARG A 233 9.80 -1.80 -7.65
CA ARG A 233 8.35 -1.99 -7.68
C ARG A 233 8.00 -3.41 -8.13
N ASP A 234 7.23 -4.11 -7.31
CA ASP A 234 6.74 -5.44 -7.62
C ASP A 234 5.26 -5.41 -7.98
N LEU A 235 4.97 -5.51 -9.28
CA LEU A 235 3.59 -5.52 -9.78
C LEU A 235 2.82 -6.78 -9.36
N ASP A 236 3.51 -7.86 -8.99
CA ASP A 236 2.85 -9.08 -8.50
C ASP A 236 2.11 -8.87 -7.16
N GLU A 237 2.48 -7.82 -6.42
CA GLU A 237 1.86 -7.49 -5.12
C GLU A 237 0.66 -6.54 -5.27
N GLU A 238 0.49 -5.90 -6.43
CA GLU A 238 -0.56 -4.93 -6.71
C GLU A 238 -1.78 -5.58 -7.38
N ASP A 239 -2.94 -4.92 -7.30
CA ASP A 239 -4.13 -5.41 -7.99
C ASP A 239 -4.02 -5.15 -9.51
N ALA A 240 -4.38 -6.14 -10.34
CA ALA A 240 -4.26 -6.05 -11.79
C ALA A 240 -5.06 -4.88 -12.40
N LYS A 241 -6.23 -4.55 -11.83
CA LYS A 241 -7.05 -3.42 -12.27
C LYS A 241 -6.39 -2.09 -11.89
N GLU A 242 -5.76 -2.00 -10.72
CA GLU A 242 -4.99 -0.81 -10.32
C GLU A 242 -3.77 -0.58 -11.21
N ILE A 243 -3.07 -1.65 -11.58
CA ILE A 243 -1.95 -1.58 -12.53
C ILE A 243 -2.42 -1.06 -13.88
N GLU A 244 -3.49 -1.63 -14.45
CA GLU A 244 -4.04 -1.16 -15.72
C GLU A 244 -4.54 0.28 -15.63
N ALA A 245 -5.20 0.66 -14.54
CA ALA A 245 -5.64 2.04 -14.29
C ALA A 245 -4.46 3.03 -14.30
N SER A 246 -3.35 2.67 -13.67
CA SER A 246 -2.16 3.54 -13.59
C SER A 246 -1.56 3.88 -14.96
N LYS A 247 -1.72 3.03 -15.98
CA LYS A 247 -1.24 3.30 -17.35
C LYS A 247 -1.98 4.45 -18.03
N TYR A 248 -3.20 4.75 -17.59
CA TYR A 248 -4.03 5.83 -18.09
C TYR A 248 -4.11 7.02 -17.13
N ASP A 249 -3.29 7.02 -16.07
CA ASP A 249 -3.34 8.04 -15.03
C ASP A 249 -4.76 8.14 -14.43
N LEU A 250 -5.29 6.97 -14.08
CA LEU A 250 -6.55 6.76 -13.38
C LEU A 250 -6.25 6.23 -11.98
N ASN A 251 -6.93 6.78 -10.96
CA ASN A 251 -6.86 6.23 -9.60
C ASN A 251 -8.05 5.30 -9.41
N TYR A 252 -7.80 3.99 -9.39
CA TYR A 252 -8.81 2.95 -9.24
C TYR A 252 -8.57 2.19 -7.94
N ILE A 253 -9.62 1.79 -7.23
CA ILE A 253 -9.56 0.83 -6.11
C ILE A 253 -10.79 -0.07 -6.24
N ALA A 254 -10.61 -1.38 -6.22
CA ALA A 254 -11.71 -2.34 -6.25
C ALA A 254 -12.43 -2.42 -4.89
N LEU A 255 -13.74 -2.67 -4.93
CA LEU A 255 -14.61 -2.90 -3.77
C LEU A 255 -15.55 -4.09 -4.09
N ASP A 256 -16.21 -4.63 -3.07
CA ASP A 256 -17.04 -5.85 -3.21
C ASP A 256 -18.48 -5.60 -3.69
N GLY A 257 -18.79 -4.38 -4.16
CA GLY A 257 -20.14 -4.00 -4.56
C GLY A 257 -20.51 -4.38 -6.00
N ASN A 258 -21.65 -3.84 -6.45
CA ASN A 258 -22.23 -4.12 -7.77
C ASN A 258 -22.53 -2.86 -8.61
N ILE A 259 -22.31 -1.66 -8.08
CA ILE A 259 -22.48 -0.40 -8.81
C ILE A 259 -21.11 0.21 -9.08
N GLY A 260 -20.69 0.19 -10.35
CA GLY A 260 -19.46 0.82 -10.78
C GLY A 260 -19.56 2.34 -10.71
N CYS A 261 -18.51 3.02 -10.23
CA CYS A 261 -18.46 4.47 -10.14
C CYS A 261 -17.40 5.03 -11.09
N MET A 262 -17.70 6.14 -11.77
CA MET A 262 -16.70 6.91 -12.53
C MET A 262 -16.90 8.40 -12.25
N VAL A 263 -15.90 9.03 -11.64
CA VAL A 263 -16.03 10.37 -11.07
C VAL A 263 -14.77 11.18 -11.35
N ASN A 264 -14.87 12.51 -11.44
CA ASN A 264 -13.71 13.39 -11.46
C ASN A 264 -13.49 14.07 -10.11
N GLY A 265 -12.31 13.85 -9.54
CA GLY A 265 -11.88 14.34 -8.23
C GLY A 265 -12.14 13.34 -7.10
N ALA A 266 -11.07 12.96 -6.39
CA ALA A 266 -11.12 11.98 -5.31
C ALA A 266 -12.17 12.26 -4.22
N GLY A 267 -12.36 13.53 -3.82
CA GLY A 267 -13.37 13.90 -2.83
C GLY A 267 -14.81 13.62 -3.31
N LEU A 268 -15.09 13.92 -4.59
CA LEU A 268 -16.39 13.62 -5.20
C LEU A 268 -16.57 12.12 -5.43
N ALA A 269 -15.50 11.40 -5.77
CA ALA A 269 -15.54 9.95 -5.93
C ALA A 269 -15.93 9.25 -4.63
N MET A 270 -15.32 9.64 -3.50
CA MET A 270 -15.71 9.17 -2.15
C MET A 270 -17.17 9.52 -1.83
N ALA A 271 -17.57 10.78 -2.01
CA ALA A 271 -18.96 11.19 -1.76
C ALA A 271 -19.97 10.45 -2.65
N THR A 272 -19.58 10.07 -3.86
CA THR A 272 -20.43 9.31 -4.79
C THR A 272 -20.62 7.87 -4.30
N MET A 273 -19.57 7.22 -3.82
CA MET A 273 -19.69 5.90 -3.19
C MET A 273 -20.56 5.96 -1.93
N ASP A 274 -20.36 6.97 -1.09
CA ASP A 274 -21.13 7.17 0.14
C ASP A 274 -22.62 7.38 -0.13
N ILE A 275 -22.97 8.19 -1.14
CA ILE A 275 -24.37 8.44 -1.48
C ILE A 275 -25.03 7.22 -2.12
N ILE A 276 -24.32 6.42 -2.92
CA ILE A 276 -24.83 5.12 -3.39
C ILE A 276 -25.16 4.22 -2.19
N LYS A 277 -24.23 4.13 -1.22
CA LYS A 277 -24.43 3.34 0.00
C LYS A 277 -25.59 3.88 0.85
N HIS A 278 -25.72 5.20 0.96
CA HIS A 278 -26.81 5.86 1.66
C HIS A 278 -28.18 5.49 1.09
N TYR A 279 -28.27 5.32 -0.22
CA TYR A 279 -29.50 4.89 -0.92
C TYR A 279 -29.66 3.36 -1.00
N GLY A 280 -28.82 2.59 -0.32
CA GLY A 280 -28.94 1.13 -0.22
C GLY A 280 -28.31 0.34 -1.37
N GLY A 281 -27.47 0.97 -2.20
CA GLY A 281 -26.62 0.27 -3.16
C GLY A 281 -25.25 -0.09 -2.60
N ASP A 282 -24.49 -0.88 -3.35
CA ASP A 282 -23.12 -1.25 -2.99
C ASP A 282 -22.14 -0.78 -4.07
N PRO A 283 -21.27 0.22 -3.79
CA PRO A 283 -20.27 0.68 -4.75
C PRO A 283 -19.24 -0.42 -5.00
N ALA A 284 -18.98 -0.71 -6.28
CA ALA A 284 -18.06 -1.76 -6.73
C ALA A 284 -16.61 -1.27 -6.90
N ASN A 285 -16.39 0.05 -6.96
CA ASN A 285 -15.07 0.61 -7.09
C ASN A 285 -15.04 2.09 -6.68
N PHE A 286 -13.86 2.55 -6.27
CA PHE A 286 -13.44 3.94 -6.37
C PHE A 286 -12.79 4.14 -7.74
N LEU A 287 -13.14 5.22 -8.45
CA LEU A 287 -12.42 5.63 -9.66
C LEU A 287 -12.47 7.13 -9.85
N ASP A 288 -11.28 7.75 -9.80
CA ASP A 288 -11.06 9.15 -10.14
C ASP A 288 -10.38 9.25 -11.52
N VAL A 289 -11.08 9.86 -12.48
CA VAL A 289 -10.57 10.12 -13.84
C VAL A 289 -9.75 11.41 -13.94
N GLY A 290 -9.63 12.16 -12.84
CA GLY A 290 -8.93 13.44 -12.76
C GLY A 290 -9.67 14.59 -13.45
N GLY A 291 -9.00 15.74 -13.58
CA GLY A 291 -9.61 16.96 -14.14
C GLY A 291 -9.87 16.91 -15.66
N GLY A 292 -9.29 15.95 -16.38
CA GLY A 292 -9.43 15.78 -17.83
C GLY A 292 -10.06 14.44 -18.19
N ALA A 293 -11.34 14.46 -18.59
CA ALA A 293 -12.07 13.28 -19.05
C ALA A 293 -11.99 13.16 -20.59
N THR A 294 -10.83 12.77 -21.12
CA THR A 294 -10.71 12.47 -22.56
C THR A 294 -11.46 11.18 -22.91
N THR A 295 -11.91 11.02 -24.17
CA THR A 295 -12.58 9.79 -24.62
C THR A 295 -11.75 8.54 -24.32
N GLU A 296 -10.43 8.60 -24.51
CA GLU A 296 -9.52 7.47 -24.21
C GLU A 296 -9.54 7.08 -22.72
N LYS A 297 -9.41 8.07 -21.81
CA LYS A 297 -9.46 7.83 -20.37
C LYS A 297 -10.83 7.29 -19.95
N VAL A 298 -11.92 7.83 -20.49
CA VAL A 298 -13.29 7.38 -20.20
C VAL A 298 -13.53 5.96 -20.72
N THR A 299 -13.05 5.62 -21.92
CA THR A 299 -13.12 4.25 -22.47
C THR A 299 -12.32 3.26 -21.62
N ALA A 300 -11.10 3.63 -21.20
CA ALA A 300 -10.29 2.80 -20.31
C ALA A 300 -11.00 2.59 -18.96
N ALA A 301 -11.57 3.64 -18.39
CA ALA A 301 -12.36 3.59 -17.16
C ALA A 301 -13.58 2.64 -17.29
N PHE A 302 -14.33 2.70 -18.40
CA PHE A 302 -15.41 1.74 -18.64
C PHE A 302 -14.91 0.31 -18.74
N LYS A 303 -13.82 0.05 -19.48
CA LYS A 303 -13.24 -1.30 -19.59
C LYS A 303 -12.82 -1.85 -18.23
N LEU A 304 -12.22 -1.02 -17.37
CA LEU A 304 -11.83 -1.39 -16.01
C LEU A 304 -13.05 -1.77 -15.16
N ILE A 305 -14.06 -0.90 -15.11
CA ILE A 305 -15.30 -1.17 -14.36
C ILE A 305 -15.99 -2.45 -14.87
N LEU A 306 -16.08 -2.61 -16.20
CA LEU A 306 -16.78 -3.74 -16.82
C LEU A 306 -16.01 -5.06 -16.73
N SER A 307 -14.70 -5.02 -16.48
CA SER A 307 -13.89 -6.22 -16.20
C SER A 307 -14.32 -6.93 -14.90
N ASP A 308 -15.06 -6.22 -14.04
CA ASP A 308 -15.71 -6.82 -12.88
C ASP A 308 -17.08 -7.40 -13.26
N GLU A 309 -17.25 -8.71 -13.10
CA GLU A 309 -18.50 -9.42 -13.37
C GLU A 309 -19.59 -9.12 -12.33
N ASN A 310 -19.21 -8.64 -11.14
CA ASN A 310 -20.15 -8.24 -10.10
C ASN A 310 -20.86 -6.92 -10.43
N VAL A 311 -20.25 -6.07 -11.27
CA VAL A 311 -20.85 -4.81 -11.69
C VAL A 311 -22.10 -5.07 -12.52
N LYS A 312 -23.25 -4.57 -12.04
CA LYS A 312 -24.56 -4.66 -12.68
C LYS A 312 -25.07 -3.33 -13.22
N GLY A 313 -24.49 -2.20 -12.79
CA GLY A 313 -24.80 -0.88 -13.31
C GLY A 313 -23.66 0.10 -13.05
N ILE A 314 -23.64 1.21 -13.77
CA ILE A 314 -22.58 2.22 -13.67
C ILE A 314 -23.19 3.59 -13.37
N PHE A 315 -22.63 4.29 -12.38
CA PHE A 315 -22.92 5.68 -12.10
C PHE A 315 -21.73 6.58 -12.46
N VAL A 316 -21.90 7.39 -13.50
CA VAL A 316 -20.96 8.44 -13.88
C VAL A 316 -21.40 9.76 -13.23
N ASN A 317 -20.57 10.35 -12.39
CA ASN A 317 -20.84 11.63 -11.75
C ASN A 317 -19.71 12.61 -12.07
N ILE A 318 -19.93 13.50 -13.04
CA ILE A 318 -18.90 14.44 -13.48
C ILE A 318 -19.34 15.88 -13.23
N PHE A 319 -18.50 16.61 -12.50
CA PHE A 319 -18.61 18.06 -12.37
C PHE A 319 -17.69 18.73 -13.41
N GLY A 320 -18.27 19.35 -14.43
CA GLY A 320 -17.61 19.84 -15.63
C GLY A 320 -16.41 20.76 -15.37
N GLY A 321 -16.42 21.57 -14.31
CA GLY A 321 -15.26 22.39 -13.93
C GLY A 321 -14.75 23.24 -15.10
N ILE A 322 -13.58 22.88 -15.64
CA ILE A 322 -12.96 23.54 -16.82
C ILE A 322 -13.51 22.98 -18.15
N MET A 323 -13.98 21.74 -18.16
CA MET A 323 -14.57 21.06 -19.31
C MET A 323 -16.06 21.40 -19.45
N ARG A 324 -16.56 21.43 -20.70
CA ARG A 324 -17.99 21.62 -20.98
C ARG A 324 -18.72 20.28 -20.97
N CYS A 325 -19.92 20.24 -20.40
CA CYS A 325 -20.72 19.02 -20.25
C CYS A 325 -21.12 18.40 -21.58
N ASP A 326 -21.28 19.16 -22.65
CA ASP A 326 -21.55 18.65 -24.01
C ASP A 326 -20.39 17.77 -24.51
N VAL A 327 -19.15 18.22 -24.34
CA VAL A 327 -17.95 17.47 -24.75
C VAL A 327 -17.79 16.20 -23.91
N ILE A 328 -18.05 16.29 -22.61
CA ILE A 328 -18.02 15.12 -21.71
C ILE A 328 -19.11 14.12 -22.10
N ALA A 329 -20.33 14.59 -22.38
CA ALA A 329 -21.44 13.74 -22.79
C ALA A 329 -21.13 13.00 -24.10
N GLU A 330 -20.57 13.69 -25.10
CA GLU A 330 -20.10 13.07 -26.34
C GLU A 330 -19.07 11.96 -26.06
N GLY A 331 -18.07 12.24 -25.23
CA GLY A 331 -17.04 11.27 -24.85
C GLY A 331 -17.62 10.05 -24.12
N VAL A 332 -18.57 10.24 -23.20
CA VAL A 332 -19.26 9.15 -22.50
C VAL A 332 -20.07 8.30 -23.47
N VAL A 333 -20.84 8.92 -24.37
CA VAL A 333 -21.63 8.20 -25.38
C VAL A 333 -20.74 7.42 -26.34
N GLU A 334 -19.66 8.03 -26.80
CA GLU A 334 -18.69 7.37 -27.69
C GLU A 334 -18.03 6.19 -27.00
N ALA A 335 -17.55 6.37 -25.76
CA ALA A 335 -16.94 5.31 -24.98
C ALA A 335 -17.92 4.16 -24.72
N ALA A 336 -19.16 4.46 -24.32
CA ALA A 336 -20.21 3.46 -24.09
C ALA A 336 -20.53 2.64 -25.35
N LYS A 337 -20.52 3.28 -26.54
CA LYS A 337 -20.67 2.58 -27.84
C LYS A 337 -19.46 1.68 -28.13
N GLN A 338 -18.25 2.18 -27.92
CA GLN A 338 -17.01 1.43 -28.18
C GLN A 338 -16.91 0.17 -27.31
N VAL A 339 -17.34 0.24 -26.05
CA VAL A 339 -17.32 -0.92 -25.15
C VAL A 339 -18.57 -1.80 -25.28
N SER A 340 -19.51 -1.47 -26.17
CA SER A 340 -20.80 -2.17 -26.32
C SER A 340 -21.52 -2.34 -24.98
N LEU A 341 -21.69 -1.25 -24.23
CA LEU A 341 -22.24 -1.28 -22.88
C LEU A 341 -23.63 -1.95 -22.86
N ASP A 342 -23.77 -2.99 -22.04
CA ASP A 342 -24.97 -3.82 -21.89
C ASP A 342 -25.67 -3.65 -20.51
N ARG A 343 -25.07 -2.86 -19.62
CA ARG A 343 -25.56 -2.58 -18.26
C ARG A 343 -26.16 -1.17 -18.17
N PRO A 344 -27.13 -0.94 -17.27
CA PRO A 344 -27.69 0.39 -17.04
C PRO A 344 -26.61 1.42 -16.70
N LEU A 345 -26.72 2.60 -17.31
CA LEU A 345 -25.81 3.72 -17.10
C LEU A 345 -26.60 4.93 -16.62
N VAL A 346 -26.27 5.42 -15.44
CA VAL A 346 -26.77 6.71 -14.95
C VAL A 346 -25.65 7.72 -15.06
N VAL A 347 -25.93 8.89 -15.62
CA VAL A 347 -24.95 9.96 -15.80
C VAL A 347 -25.48 11.24 -15.20
N ARG A 348 -24.74 11.77 -14.22
CA ARG A 348 -24.94 13.12 -13.70
C ARG A 348 -23.85 14.03 -14.22
N LEU A 349 -24.25 15.10 -14.89
CA LEU A 349 -23.38 16.18 -15.34
C LEU A 349 -23.75 17.48 -14.62
N GLU A 350 -22.76 18.32 -14.34
CA GLU A 350 -22.98 19.66 -13.79
C GLU A 350 -21.97 20.66 -14.35
N GLY A 351 -22.39 21.90 -14.63
CA GLY A 351 -21.52 22.96 -15.10
C GLY A 351 -21.91 23.52 -16.47
N THR A 352 -20.92 24.01 -17.21
CA THR A 352 -21.14 24.69 -18.50
C THR A 352 -21.78 23.74 -19.52
N ASN A 353 -22.84 24.18 -20.18
CA ASN A 353 -23.60 23.41 -21.19
C ASN A 353 -24.27 22.13 -20.64
N VAL A 354 -24.59 22.06 -19.34
CA VAL A 354 -25.23 20.88 -18.74
C VAL A 354 -26.51 20.44 -19.47
N GLU A 355 -27.37 21.39 -19.85
CA GLU A 355 -28.61 21.08 -20.59
C GLU A 355 -28.35 20.43 -21.96
N LEU A 356 -27.31 20.90 -22.67
CA LEU A 356 -26.90 20.31 -23.93
C LEU A 356 -26.28 18.92 -23.72
N GLY A 357 -25.46 18.75 -22.67
CA GLY A 357 -24.92 17.45 -22.29
C GLY A 357 -26.02 16.42 -21.98
N LYS A 358 -27.03 16.79 -21.19
CA LYS A 358 -28.21 15.94 -20.91
C LYS A 358 -28.96 15.59 -22.18
N LYS A 359 -29.14 16.55 -23.10
CA LYS A 359 -29.76 16.29 -24.40
C LYS A 359 -28.97 15.25 -25.22
N ILE A 360 -27.65 15.37 -25.29
CA ILE A 360 -26.77 14.42 -25.98
C ILE A 360 -26.90 13.01 -25.40
N LEU A 361 -26.95 12.88 -24.06
CA LEU A 361 -27.13 11.58 -23.39
C LEU A 361 -28.48 10.95 -23.74
N ASN A 362 -29.57 11.72 -23.62
CA ASN A 362 -30.94 11.25 -23.87
C ASN A 362 -31.19 10.89 -25.35
N GLU A 363 -30.56 11.59 -26.29
CA GLU A 363 -30.70 11.37 -27.73
C GLU A 363 -29.68 10.32 -28.28
N SER A 364 -28.83 9.76 -27.43
CA SER A 364 -27.72 8.89 -27.85
C SER A 364 -28.13 7.53 -28.44
N GLY A 365 -29.36 7.09 -28.16
CA GLY A 365 -29.89 5.76 -28.50
C GLY A 365 -29.39 4.64 -27.59
N LEU A 366 -28.64 4.96 -26.53
CA LEU A 366 -28.17 4.03 -25.51
C LEU A 366 -29.09 4.03 -24.28
N ALA A 367 -29.02 2.97 -23.47
CA ALA A 367 -29.72 2.88 -22.19
C ALA A 367 -29.04 3.75 -21.11
N ILE A 368 -29.09 5.07 -21.32
CA ILE A 368 -28.50 6.08 -20.43
C ILE A 368 -29.61 6.90 -19.78
N GLU A 369 -29.59 7.00 -18.46
CA GLU A 369 -30.43 7.92 -17.71
C GLU A 369 -29.63 9.15 -17.25
N ALA A 370 -30.03 10.33 -17.70
CA ALA A 370 -29.51 11.58 -17.16
C ALA A 370 -30.09 11.84 -15.77
N ALA A 371 -29.21 12.22 -14.83
CA ALA A 371 -29.59 12.57 -13.46
C ALA A 371 -29.47 14.08 -13.20
N GLU A 372 -30.39 14.60 -12.40
CA GLU A 372 -30.50 16.03 -12.07
C GLU A 372 -29.60 16.44 -10.90
N SER A 373 -29.34 15.51 -9.99
CA SER A 373 -28.49 15.73 -8.81
C SER A 373 -27.76 14.44 -8.45
N MET A 374 -26.81 14.51 -7.52
CA MET A 374 -26.15 13.29 -7.01
C MET A 374 -27.14 12.34 -6.34
N ALA A 375 -28.11 12.90 -5.59
CA ALA A 375 -29.16 12.11 -4.92
C ALA A 375 -30.05 11.39 -5.95
N ASP A 376 -30.52 12.12 -6.95
CA ASP A 376 -31.31 11.54 -8.05
C ASP A 376 -30.53 10.46 -8.80
N GLY A 377 -29.24 10.71 -9.10
CA GLY A 377 -28.39 9.74 -9.78
C GLY A 377 -28.17 8.45 -8.98
N ALA A 378 -27.90 8.59 -7.67
CA ALA A 378 -27.76 7.45 -6.77
C ALA A 378 -29.06 6.65 -6.64
N GLU A 379 -30.21 7.31 -6.45
CA GLU A 379 -31.50 6.63 -6.40
C GLU A 379 -31.81 5.86 -7.68
N LYS A 380 -31.58 6.47 -8.84
CA LYS A 380 -31.81 5.84 -10.14
C LYS A 380 -30.95 4.60 -10.33
N ILE A 381 -29.63 4.71 -10.10
CA ILE A 381 -28.74 3.58 -10.36
C ILE A 381 -29.02 2.42 -9.42
N VAL A 382 -29.35 2.70 -8.15
CA VAL A 382 -29.74 1.67 -7.18
C VAL A 382 -31.03 0.97 -7.62
N LYS A 383 -32.05 1.73 -8.03
CA LYS A 383 -33.32 1.16 -8.54
C LYS A 383 -33.14 0.30 -9.80
N LEU A 384 -32.14 0.62 -10.64
CA LEU A 384 -31.86 -0.13 -11.87
C LEU A 384 -31.05 -1.41 -11.63
N VAL A 385 -30.34 -1.50 -10.50
CA VAL A 385 -29.47 -2.64 -10.15
C VAL A 385 -30.14 -3.63 -9.18
N GLN A 386 -31.14 -3.18 -8.42
CA GLN A 386 -31.88 -4.00 -7.45
C GLN A 386 -32.96 -4.90 -8.06
#